data_AF-A0A7W6R6U9-F1
#
_entry.id   AF-A0A7W6R6U9-F1
#
_cell.length_a   1.000
_cell.length_b   1.000
_cell.length_c   1.000
_cell.angle_alpha   90.00
_cell.angle_beta   90.00
_cell.angle_gamma   90.00
#
_symmetry.space_group_name_H-M   'P 1'
#
loop_
_entity.id
_entity.type
_entity.pdbx_description
1 polymer ?
#
loop_
_entity_poly.entity_id
_entity_poly.type
_entity_poly.pdbx_seq_one_letter_code
_entity_poly.pdbx_strand_id
1 'polypeptide(L)'
;MIRRFIRLLLCLIGVAVLGGGAFYLVTAPDPLPESHWAGLGAPDPVNGQMVFWTGGCVSCHAAPGSEGDAKLTLSGGLALKSPFGTFHVPNISPDEKAGIGGWTLAQFGNAMKRGVGPDGQHLYPSFPYGSYARMSDKDVNDLFAFLKTLPKSANVAPPHELPFPFNIRLALGGWKFLYFNDQSRVALANSDDKIKRGQYLVEGPGHCGECHTPRDALGGFQAGQWLAGAPNPEGKGRIPDITPASKSIGGWSEADIASYLETGFTPDFDSVGGSMVDVQQNIAHLPASDREAIAAYLKAVPGR
;
A
#
# COMPACT_ATOMS: atom_id res chain seq x y z
N MET A 1 52.23 -2.92 -22.41
CA MET A 1 51.42 -2.57 -21.22
C MET A 1 50.04 -2.01 -21.62
N ILE A 2 49.99 -0.95 -22.43
CA ILE A 2 48.75 -0.27 -22.89
C ILE A 2 47.72 -1.21 -23.57
N ARG A 3 48.13 -2.08 -24.50
CA ARG A 3 47.21 -3.02 -25.19
C ARG A 3 46.52 -4.03 -24.26
N ARG A 4 47.20 -4.47 -23.20
CA ARG A 4 46.60 -5.39 -22.20
C ARG A 4 45.61 -4.64 -21.31
N PHE A 5 45.93 -3.42 -20.91
CA PHE A 5 45.04 -2.54 -20.16
C PHE A 5 43.75 -2.21 -20.94
N ILE A 6 43.86 -1.86 -22.22
CA ILE A 6 42.70 -1.59 -23.09
C ILE A 6 41.79 -2.84 -23.22
N ARG A 7 42.36 -4.03 -23.40
CA ARG A 7 41.56 -5.28 -23.45
C ARG A 7 40.83 -5.55 -22.15
N LEU A 8 41.49 -5.35 -21.01
CA LEU A 8 40.89 -5.52 -19.69
C LEU A 8 39.74 -4.54 -19.46
N LEU A 9 39.94 -3.27 -19.84
CA LEU A 9 38.90 -2.24 -19.77
C LEU A 9 37.70 -2.58 -20.67
N LEU A 10 37.94 -3.01 -21.90
CA LEU A 10 36.86 -3.44 -22.82
C LEU A 10 36.12 -4.67 -22.29
N CYS A 11 36.80 -5.64 -21.68
CA CYS A 11 36.16 -6.78 -21.03
C CYS A 11 35.30 -6.33 -19.84
N LEU A 12 35.78 -5.42 -18.99
CA LEU A 12 35.02 -4.87 -17.87
C LEU A 12 33.78 -4.10 -18.33
N ILE A 13 33.90 -3.28 -19.38
CA ILE A 13 32.77 -2.60 -20.00
C ILE A 13 31.78 -3.62 -20.56
N GLY A 14 32.26 -4.65 -21.25
CA GLY A 14 31.43 -5.74 -21.78
C GLY A 14 30.63 -6.45 -20.68
N VAL A 15 31.29 -6.80 -19.57
CA VAL A 15 30.64 -7.40 -18.39
C VAL A 15 29.64 -6.44 -17.74
N ALA A 16 29.97 -5.15 -17.61
CA ALA A 16 29.08 -4.16 -17.05
C ALA A 16 27.83 -3.94 -17.91
N VAL A 17 27.99 -3.90 -19.24
CA VAL A 17 26.87 -3.77 -20.19
C VAL A 17 25.99 -5.02 -20.16
N LEU A 18 26.58 -6.22 -20.17
CA LEU A 18 25.83 -7.47 -20.07
C LEU A 18 25.10 -7.59 -18.72
N GLY A 19 25.78 -7.27 -17.62
CA GLY A 19 25.20 -7.27 -16.28
C GLY A 19 24.09 -6.24 -16.13
N GLY A 20 24.27 -5.02 -16.65
CA GLY A 20 23.26 -3.97 -16.65
C GLY A 20 22.05 -4.32 -17.53
N GLY A 21 22.28 -4.94 -18.69
CA GLY A 21 21.21 -5.44 -19.57
C GLY A 21 20.41 -6.57 -18.91
N ALA A 22 21.09 -7.55 -18.31
CA ALA A 22 20.43 -8.63 -17.58
C ALA A 22 19.64 -8.10 -16.37
N PHE A 23 20.21 -7.16 -15.61
CA PHE A 23 19.51 -6.50 -14.52
C PHE A 23 18.24 -5.80 -15.01
N TYR A 24 18.35 -4.97 -16.05
CA TYR A 24 17.20 -4.27 -16.64
C TYR A 24 16.09 -5.23 -17.06
N LEU A 25 16.45 -6.34 -17.73
CA LEU A 25 15.47 -7.33 -18.19
C LEU A 25 14.78 -8.05 -17.03
N VAL A 26 15.53 -8.47 -16.01
CA VAL A 26 14.98 -9.19 -14.84
C VAL A 26 14.15 -8.28 -13.96
N THR A 27 14.51 -7.00 -13.89
CA THR A 27 13.84 -6.02 -13.05
C THR A 27 12.93 -5.09 -13.84
N ALA A 28 12.57 -5.44 -15.07
CA ALA A 28 11.68 -4.63 -15.88
C ALA A 28 10.29 -4.57 -15.23
N PRO A 29 9.53 -3.49 -15.45
CA PRO A 29 8.10 -3.44 -15.16
C PRO A 29 7.36 -4.62 -15.80
N ASP A 30 6.63 -5.37 -14.97
CA ASP A 30 5.85 -6.55 -15.38
C ASP A 30 4.34 -6.31 -15.15
N PRO A 31 3.67 -5.56 -16.06
CA PRO A 31 2.25 -5.29 -15.96
C PRO A 31 1.42 -6.52 -16.40
N LEU A 32 0.29 -6.72 -15.73
CA LEU A 32 -0.78 -7.60 -16.18
C LEU A 32 -1.35 -7.07 -17.51
N PRO A 33 -1.56 -7.94 -18.52
CA PRO A 33 -2.08 -7.52 -19.82
C PRO A 33 -3.51 -7.01 -19.70
N GLU A 34 -3.97 -6.21 -20.66
CA GLU A 34 -5.35 -5.68 -20.66
C GLU A 34 -6.41 -6.78 -20.62
N SER A 35 -6.15 -7.93 -21.25
CA SER A 35 -7.03 -9.10 -21.23
C SER A 35 -7.22 -9.73 -19.85
N HIS A 36 -6.31 -9.51 -18.90
CA HIS A 36 -6.47 -9.97 -17.52
C HIS A 36 -7.65 -9.27 -16.83
N TRP A 37 -7.90 -8.02 -17.20
CA TRP A 37 -8.96 -7.19 -16.62
C TRP A 37 -10.30 -7.32 -17.35
N ALA A 38 -10.34 -8.12 -18.42
CA ALA A 38 -11.56 -8.43 -19.15
C ALA A 38 -12.39 -9.48 -18.40
N GLY A 39 -13.72 -9.41 -18.53
CA GLY A 39 -14.61 -10.45 -18.00
C GLY A 39 -14.81 -10.44 -16.48
N LEU A 40 -14.42 -9.38 -15.77
CA LEU A 40 -14.66 -9.20 -14.33
C LEU A 40 -16.14 -8.91 -13.96
N GLY A 41 -17.04 -8.87 -14.96
CA GLY A 41 -18.43 -8.45 -14.79
C GLY A 41 -18.59 -6.94 -14.70
N ALA A 42 -19.83 -6.49 -14.52
CA ALA A 42 -20.11 -5.08 -14.25
C ALA A 42 -19.52 -4.69 -12.88
N PRO A 43 -18.88 -3.52 -12.76
CA PRO A 43 -18.40 -3.07 -11.47
C PRO A 43 -19.57 -2.75 -10.54
N ASP A 44 -19.34 -2.94 -9.24
CA ASP A 44 -20.25 -2.58 -8.15
C ASP A 44 -19.66 -1.40 -7.35
N PRO A 45 -20.12 -0.16 -7.58
CA PRO A 45 -19.61 1.00 -6.86
C PRO A 45 -19.89 0.98 -5.36
N VAL A 46 -20.89 0.22 -4.89
CA VAL A 46 -21.17 0.08 -3.45
C VAL A 46 -20.07 -0.73 -2.79
N ASN A 47 -19.70 -1.87 -3.39
CA ASN A 47 -18.51 -2.61 -2.96
C ASN A 47 -17.24 -1.76 -3.13
N GLY A 48 -17.13 -0.99 -4.22
CA GLY A 48 -16.02 -0.08 -4.45
C GLY A 48 -15.84 0.96 -3.35
N GLN A 49 -16.94 1.48 -2.80
CA GLN A 49 -16.93 2.38 -1.64
C GLN A 49 -16.39 1.68 -0.39
N MET A 50 -16.73 0.41 -0.17
CA MET A 50 -16.19 -0.37 0.95
C MET A 50 -14.68 -0.54 0.82
N VAL A 51 -14.20 -0.85 -0.37
CA VAL A 51 -12.76 -0.99 -0.67
C VAL A 51 -12.06 0.35 -0.52
N PHE A 52 -12.68 1.46 -0.91
CA PHE A 52 -12.17 2.81 -0.76
C PHE A 52 -11.93 3.17 0.72
N TRP A 53 -12.91 2.90 1.58
CA TRP A 53 -12.76 3.10 3.02
C TRP A 53 -11.73 2.15 3.61
N THR A 54 -11.77 0.86 3.27
CA THR A 54 -10.76 -0.11 3.74
C THR A 54 -9.34 0.33 3.36
N GLY A 55 -9.16 0.82 2.13
CA GLY A 55 -7.89 1.32 1.58
C GLY A 55 -7.36 2.59 2.23
N GLY A 56 -8.21 3.32 2.97
CA GLY A 56 -7.85 4.62 3.55
C GLY A 56 -7.46 5.65 2.50
N CYS A 57 -8.09 5.63 1.31
CA CYS A 57 -7.68 6.49 0.19
C CYS A 57 -7.68 7.98 0.57
N VAL A 58 -8.64 8.42 1.39
CA VAL A 58 -8.72 9.80 1.89
C VAL A 58 -7.57 10.18 2.81
N SER A 59 -6.95 9.23 3.52
CA SER A 59 -5.88 9.53 4.48
C SER A 59 -4.65 10.14 3.84
N CYS A 60 -4.42 9.84 2.55
CA CYS A 60 -3.29 10.36 1.80
C CYS A 60 -3.72 11.33 0.70
N HIS A 61 -4.80 11.01 -0.03
CA HIS A 61 -5.14 11.73 -1.25
C HIS A 61 -6.08 12.92 -1.04
N ALA A 62 -6.71 13.06 0.13
CA ALA A 62 -7.45 14.29 0.44
C ALA A 62 -6.52 15.51 0.41
N ALA A 63 -7.06 16.68 0.06
CA ALA A 63 -6.28 17.92 0.10
C ALA A 63 -5.82 18.17 1.55
N PRO A 64 -4.55 18.58 1.79
CA PRO A 64 -4.11 18.94 3.14
C PRO A 64 -5.03 19.99 3.77
N GLY A 65 -5.52 19.71 4.99
CA GLY A 65 -6.46 20.58 5.71
C GLY A 65 -7.91 20.50 5.24
N SER A 66 -8.26 19.58 4.34
CA SER A 66 -9.67 19.33 3.99
C SER A 66 -10.40 18.52 5.07
N GLU A 67 -11.68 18.83 5.25
CA GLU A 67 -12.55 18.23 6.25
C GLU A 67 -13.89 17.80 5.64
N GLY A 68 -14.57 16.86 6.28
CA GLY A 68 -15.84 16.32 5.81
C GLY A 68 -15.79 15.83 4.37
N ASP A 69 -16.84 16.10 3.60
CA ASP A 69 -16.99 15.66 2.21
C ASP A 69 -15.92 16.25 1.27
N ALA A 70 -15.25 17.35 1.65
CA ALA A 70 -14.15 17.90 0.85
C ALA A 70 -13.00 16.89 0.71
N LYS A 71 -12.82 15.98 1.68
CA LYS A 71 -11.83 14.90 1.62
C LYS A 71 -12.06 13.97 0.41
N LEU A 72 -13.30 13.80 -0.03
CA LEU A 72 -13.68 12.94 -1.16
C LEU A 72 -13.22 13.48 -2.52
N THR A 73 -12.72 14.71 -2.59
CA THR A 73 -12.19 15.27 -3.85
C THR A 73 -10.86 14.63 -4.26
N LEU A 74 -10.11 14.07 -3.31
CA LEU A 74 -8.86 13.35 -3.56
C LEU A 74 -7.83 14.08 -4.44
N SER A 75 -7.70 15.41 -4.25
CA SER A 75 -6.86 16.27 -5.08
C SER A 75 -5.35 16.07 -4.89
N GLY A 76 -4.92 15.26 -3.92
CA GLY A 76 -3.52 15.05 -3.57
C GLY A 76 -2.84 16.29 -3.02
N GLY A 77 -1.51 16.29 -3.09
CA GLY A 77 -0.64 17.39 -2.66
C GLY A 77 -0.04 17.23 -1.26
N LEU A 78 -0.44 16.20 -0.50
CA LEU A 78 0.19 15.87 0.78
C LEU A 78 1.68 15.54 0.56
N ALA A 79 2.55 16.13 1.37
CA ALA A 79 3.99 15.89 1.35
C ALA A 79 4.40 14.91 2.46
N LEU A 80 4.71 13.68 2.07
CA LEU A 80 5.16 12.62 2.97
C LEU A 80 6.69 12.66 3.08
N LYS A 81 7.19 13.11 4.23
CA LYS A 81 8.64 13.14 4.50
C LYS A 81 9.13 11.77 4.92
N SER A 82 10.30 11.38 4.42
CA SER A 82 10.95 10.11 4.77
C SER A 82 12.48 10.26 4.77
N PRO A 83 13.22 9.27 5.31
CA PRO A 83 14.67 9.19 5.14
C PRO A 83 15.13 9.11 3.66
N PHE A 84 14.23 8.77 2.74
CA PHE A 84 14.49 8.62 1.32
C PHE A 84 14.18 9.87 0.50
N GLY A 85 13.70 10.94 1.13
CA GLY A 85 13.23 12.18 0.48
C GLY A 85 11.74 12.45 0.73
N THR A 86 11.19 13.42 0.00
CA THR A 86 9.78 13.83 0.11
C THR A 86 8.95 13.23 -1.01
N PHE A 87 7.93 12.45 -0.66
CA PHE A 87 6.94 11.94 -1.61
C PHE A 87 5.71 12.84 -1.60
N HIS A 88 5.43 13.49 -2.71
CA HIS A 88 4.14 14.15 -2.93
C HIS A 88 3.07 13.17 -3.41
N VAL A 89 1.95 13.11 -2.67
CA VAL A 89 0.82 12.24 -3.00
C VAL A 89 0.09 12.81 -4.22
N PRO A 90 -0.15 12.00 -5.28
CA PRO A 90 -0.78 12.48 -6.50
C PRO A 90 -2.29 12.73 -6.33
N ASN A 91 -2.85 13.53 -7.24
CA ASN A 91 -4.28 13.65 -7.42
C ASN A 91 -4.83 12.35 -8.04
N ILE A 92 -5.84 11.75 -7.40
CA ILE A 92 -6.53 10.55 -7.91
C ILE A 92 -8.03 10.77 -8.13
N SER A 93 -8.46 12.03 -8.21
CA SER A 93 -9.81 12.40 -8.63
C SER A 93 -10.10 11.92 -10.06
N PRO A 94 -11.36 11.83 -10.50
CA PRO A 94 -11.69 11.45 -11.87
C PRO A 94 -11.52 12.57 -12.88
N ASP A 95 -10.73 13.61 -12.57
CA ASP A 95 -10.30 14.58 -13.56
C ASP A 95 -9.46 13.91 -14.66
N GLU A 96 -9.75 14.22 -15.92
CA GLU A 96 -9.14 13.56 -17.07
C GLU A 96 -7.69 13.95 -17.34
N LYS A 97 -7.23 15.09 -16.79
CA LYS A 97 -5.89 15.64 -17.06
C LYS A 97 -4.99 15.58 -15.83
N ALA A 98 -5.52 15.98 -14.69
CA ALA A 98 -4.79 16.10 -13.44
C ALA A 98 -4.91 14.87 -12.55
N GLY A 99 -5.97 14.06 -12.73
CA GLY A 99 -6.25 12.86 -11.95
C GLY A 99 -6.18 11.57 -12.78
N ILE A 100 -6.99 10.59 -12.40
CA ILE A 100 -7.04 9.25 -13.03
C ILE A 100 -8.22 9.10 -14.00
N GLY A 101 -8.93 10.18 -14.34
CA GLY A 101 -10.13 10.12 -15.19
C GLY A 101 -9.89 9.49 -16.56
N GLY A 102 -8.72 9.73 -17.13
CA GLY A 102 -8.29 9.16 -18.42
C GLY A 102 -7.71 7.74 -18.33
N TRP A 103 -7.54 7.17 -17.14
CA TRP A 103 -6.92 5.85 -17.00
C TRP A 103 -7.89 4.73 -17.42
N THR A 104 -7.32 3.67 -17.98
CA THR A 104 -8.03 2.39 -18.17
C THR A 104 -8.03 1.59 -16.87
N LEU A 105 -8.92 0.60 -16.77
CA LEU A 105 -8.91 -0.34 -15.64
C LEU A 105 -7.56 -1.07 -15.56
N ALA A 106 -6.96 -1.43 -16.70
CA ALA A 106 -5.67 -2.10 -16.72
C ALA A 106 -4.54 -1.22 -16.17
N GLN A 107 -4.56 0.09 -16.45
CA GLN A 107 -3.57 1.02 -15.88
C GLN A 107 -3.77 1.18 -14.38
N PHE A 108 -5.01 1.40 -13.91
CA PHE A 108 -5.32 1.51 -12.49
C PHE A 108 -4.96 0.22 -11.73
N GLY A 109 -5.36 -0.93 -12.26
CA GLY A 109 -5.11 -2.22 -11.65
C GLY A 109 -3.64 -2.59 -11.62
N ASN A 110 -2.85 -2.22 -12.64
CA ASN A 110 -1.39 -2.39 -12.61
C ASN A 110 -0.70 -1.46 -11.61
N ALA A 111 -1.20 -0.24 -11.41
CA ALA A 111 -0.71 0.62 -10.36
C ALA A 111 -0.93 -0.04 -9.00
N MET A 112 -2.16 -0.47 -8.71
CA MET A 112 -2.56 -1.10 -7.44
C MET A 112 -1.83 -2.43 -7.21
N LYS A 113 -1.86 -3.36 -8.16
CA LYS A 113 -1.40 -4.75 -7.95
C LYS A 113 0.06 -5.00 -8.33
N ARG A 114 0.60 -4.22 -9.26
CA ARG A 114 1.96 -4.42 -9.78
C ARG A 114 2.89 -3.25 -9.47
N GLY A 115 2.41 -2.12 -8.95
CA GLY A 115 3.25 -0.94 -8.77
C GLY A 115 3.85 -0.46 -10.09
N VAL A 116 3.05 -0.47 -11.15
CA VAL A 116 3.43 -0.01 -12.50
C VAL A 116 2.48 1.11 -12.90
N GLY A 117 3.04 2.28 -13.22
CA GLY A 117 2.28 3.46 -13.65
C GLY A 117 1.76 3.34 -15.09
N PRO A 118 0.92 4.30 -15.52
CA PRO A 118 0.31 4.27 -16.85
C PRO A 118 1.31 4.35 -18.02
N ASP A 119 2.51 4.89 -17.77
CA ASP A 119 3.60 4.98 -18.75
C ASP A 119 4.58 3.79 -18.65
N GLY A 120 4.22 2.75 -17.90
CA GLY A 120 5.04 1.55 -17.70
C GLY A 120 6.19 1.73 -16.71
N GLN A 121 6.29 2.84 -15.99
CA GLN A 121 7.32 3.08 -14.97
C GLN A 121 7.03 2.34 -13.65
N HIS A 122 8.06 1.96 -12.89
CA HIS A 122 7.88 1.53 -11.50
C HIS A 122 7.34 2.65 -10.63
N LEU A 123 6.32 2.39 -9.83
CA LEU A 123 5.85 3.29 -8.76
C LEU A 123 6.71 3.13 -7.50
N TYR A 124 6.82 4.20 -6.71
CA TYR A 124 7.53 4.15 -5.43
C TYR A 124 6.68 3.38 -4.41
N PRO A 125 7.29 2.56 -3.54
CA PRO A 125 6.56 1.75 -2.55
C PRO A 125 5.93 2.56 -1.42
N SER A 126 6.10 3.90 -1.41
CA SER A 126 5.26 4.80 -0.61
C SER A 126 3.78 4.70 -1.00
N PHE A 127 3.49 4.28 -2.23
CA PHE A 127 2.19 3.75 -2.61
C PHE A 127 2.17 2.25 -2.27
N PRO A 128 1.31 1.77 -1.36
CA PRO A 128 1.41 0.43 -0.77
C PRO A 128 0.89 -0.67 -1.71
N TYR A 129 1.33 -0.67 -2.96
CA TYR A 129 0.99 -1.69 -3.97
C TYR A 129 1.44 -3.09 -3.55
N GLY A 130 2.46 -3.22 -2.69
CA GLY A 130 2.87 -4.50 -2.11
C GLY A 130 1.80 -5.11 -1.19
N SER A 131 0.90 -4.28 -0.65
CA SER A 131 -0.30 -4.70 0.08
C SER A 131 -1.48 -4.89 -0.85
N TYR A 132 -1.75 -3.91 -1.72
CA TYR A 132 -2.84 -4.00 -2.69
C TYR A 132 -2.70 -5.12 -3.73
N ALA A 133 -1.51 -5.68 -3.93
CA ALA A 133 -1.31 -6.88 -4.75
C ALA A 133 -2.18 -8.08 -4.32
N ARG A 134 -2.57 -8.15 -3.03
CA ARG A 134 -3.48 -9.16 -2.48
C ARG A 134 -4.97 -8.86 -2.67
N MET A 135 -5.32 -7.69 -3.22
CA MET A 135 -6.71 -7.37 -3.55
C MET A 135 -7.24 -8.28 -4.65
N SER A 136 -8.52 -8.63 -4.57
CA SER A 136 -9.18 -9.33 -5.67
C SER A 136 -9.29 -8.40 -6.89
N ASP A 137 -9.20 -8.94 -8.11
CA ASP A 137 -9.31 -8.13 -9.33
C ASP A 137 -10.69 -7.45 -9.43
N LYS A 138 -11.72 -8.11 -8.88
CA LYS A 138 -13.08 -7.57 -8.78
C LYS A 138 -13.14 -6.35 -7.85
N ASP A 139 -12.49 -6.40 -6.69
CA ASP A 139 -12.46 -5.25 -5.77
C ASP A 139 -11.68 -4.06 -6.36
N VAL A 140 -10.64 -4.32 -7.15
CA VAL A 140 -9.92 -3.27 -7.90
C VAL A 140 -10.83 -2.63 -8.96
N ASN A 141 -11.60 -3.44 -9.69
CA ASN A 141 -12.57 -2.94 -10.67
C ASN A 141 -13.68 -2.11 -10.01
N ASP A 142 -14.22 -2.59 -8.89
CA ASP A 142 -15.27 -1.92 -8.13
C ASP A 142 -14.77 -0.60 -7.52
N LEU A 143 -13.58 -0.60 -6.91
CA LEU A 143 -12.92 0.60 -6.41
C LEU A 143 -12.73 1.63 -7.52
N PHE A 144 -12.24 1.21 -8.69
CA PHE A 144 -12.03 2.12 -9.80
C PHE A 144 -13.33 2.76 -10.27
N ALA A 145 -14.42 1.99 -10.33
CA ALA A 145 -15.74 2.51 -10.66
C ALA A 145 -16.25 3.51 -9.61
N PHE A 146 -16.06 3.22 -8.32
CA PHE A 146 -16.42 4.15 -7.25
C PHE A 146 -15.63 5.46 -7.33
N LEU A 147 -14.30 5.40 -7.51
CA LEU A 147 -13.46 6.59 -7.66
C LEU A 147 -13.91 7.48 -8.83
N LYS A 148 -14.44 6.89 -9.91
CA LYS A 148 -15.01 7.63 -11.04
C LYS A 148 -16.29 8.41 -10.73
N THR A 149 -16.95 8.12 -9.61
CA THR A 149 -18.14 8.85 -9.15
C THR A 149 -17.82 10.07 -8.31
N LEU A 150 -16.57 10.22 -7.85
CA LEU A 150 -16.16 11.26 -6.92
C LEU A 150 -15.98 12.63 -7.59
N PRO A 151 -15.93 13.74 -6.81
CA PRO A 151 -15.67 15.07 -7.36
C PRO A 151 -14.34 15.17 -8.09
N LYS A 152 -14.32 15.89 -9.21
CA LYS A 152 -13.10 16.17 -9.98
C LYS A 152 -12.26 17.27 -9.34
N SER A 153 -10.95 17.19 -9.51
CA SER A 153 -10.02 18.25 -9.17
C SER A 153 -8.99 18.46 -10.28
N ALA A 154 -8.80 19.71 -10.70
CA ALA A 154 -7.75 20.08 -11.64
C ALA A 154 -6.36 20.28 -10.97
N ASN A 155 -6.22 19.94 -9.68
CA ASN A 155 -4.97 20.12 -8.96
C ASN A 155 -3.87 19.20 -9.50
N VAL A 156 -2.73 19.77 -9.89
CA VAL A 156 -1.56 19.00 -10.30
C VAL A 156 -0.60 18.93 -9.12
N ALA A 157 -0.49 17.76 -8.50
CA ALA A 157 0.44 17.55 -7.41
C ALA A 157 1.90 17.72 -7.91
N PRO A 158 2.79 18.34 -7.11
CA PRO A 158 4.19 18.48 -7.47
C PRO A 158 4.88 17.11 -7.60
N PRO A 159 5.98 17.00 -8.36
CA PRO A 159 6.78 15.78 -8.44
C PRO A 159 7.48 15.48 -7.11
N HIS A 160 7.83 14.22 -6.86
CA HIS A 160 8.60 13.85 -5.66
C HIS A 160 9.99 14.54 -5.61
N GLU A 161 10.43 14.89 -4.41
CA GLU A 161 11.74 15.49 -4.15
C GLU A 161 12.65 14.42 -3.53
N LEU A 162 13.24 13.58 -4.40
CA LEU A 162 14.07 12.45 -3.97
C LEU A 162 15.54 12.70 -4.34
N PRO A 163 16.49 12.57 -3.40
CA PRO A 163 17.91 12.67 -3.72
C PRO A 163 18.38 11.41 -4.46
N PHE A 164 19.53 11.51 -5.12
CA PHE A 164 20.24 10.34 -5.61
C PHE A 164 20.60 9.40 -4.44
N PRO A 165 20.48 8.06 -4.59
CA PRO A 165 20.07 7.34 -5.80
C PRO A 165 18.55 7.07 -5.91
N PHE A 166 17.73 7.54 -4.96
CA PHE A 166 16.30 7.22 -4.87
C PHE A 166 15.46 7.84 -6.00
N ASN A 167 15.97 8.84 -6.72
CA ASN A 167 15.34 9.38 -7.92
C ASN A 167 15.45 8.46 -9.17
N ILE A 168 16.25 7.39 -9.10
CA ILE A 168 16.46 6.48 -10.23
C ILE A 168 15.43 5.36 -10.19
N ARG A 169 14.41 5.43 -11.05
CA ARG A 169 13.33 4.43 -11.16
C ARG A 169 13.85 3.01 -11.42
N LEU A 170 14.99 2.85 -12.10
CA LEU A 170 15.60 1.54 -12.34
C LEU A 170 16.02 0.83 -11.04
N ALA A 171 16.46 1.58 -10.02
CA ALA A 171 16.81 1.01 -8.71
C ALA A 171 15.58 0.39 -8.02
N LEU A 172 14.36 0.90 -8.29
CA LEU A 172 13.13 0.33 -7.78
C LEU A 172 12.85 -1.06 -8.35
N GLY A 173 13.29 -1.36 -9.57
CA GLY A 173 13.15 -2.69 -10.14
C GLY A 173 13.89 -3.72 -9.28
N GLY A 174 15.12 -3.41 -8.88
CA GLY A 174 15.88 -4.25 -7.94
C GLY A 174 15.22 -4.37 -6.58
N TRP A 175 14.69 -3.28 -6.04
CA TRP A 175 13.92 -3.32 -4.78
C TRP A 175 12.69 -4.23 -4.89
N LYS A 176 11.92 -4.11 -5.98
CA LYS A 176 10.74 -4.96 -6.22
C LYS A 176 11.12 -6.43 -6.37
N PHE A 177 12.22 -6.72 -7.06
CA PHE A 177 12.73 -8.09 -7.18
C PHE A 177 13.02 -8.73 -5.82
N LEU A 178 13.47 -7.95 -4.83
CA LEU A 178 13.77 -8.43 -3.49
C LEU A 178 12.53 -8.53 -2.58
N TYR A 179 11.58 -7.59 -2.68
CA TYR A 179 10.54 -7.40 -1.65
C TYR A 179 9.10 -7.55 -2.13
N PHE A 180 8.83 -7.46 -3.43
CA PHE A 180 7.46 -7.59 -3.95
C PHE A 180 6.98 -9.02 -3.78
N ASN A 181 5.84 -9.19 -3.09
CA ASN A 181 5.21 -10.47 -2.87
C ASN A 181 3.69 -10.26 -2.80
N ASP A 182 2.96 -10.95 -3.68
CA ASP A 182 1.50 -10.92 -3.80
C ASP A 182 0.80 -12.06 -3.05
N GLN A 183 1.56 -12.95 -2.40
CA GLN A 183 1.04 -14.02 -1.57
C GLN A 183 0.65 -13.51 -0.17
N SER A 184 -0.21 -14.28 0.51
CA SER A 184 -0.55 -14.04 1.91
C SER A 184 0.71 -14.08 2.80
N ARG A 185 0.76 -13.19 3.79
CA ARG A 185 1.86 -13.06 4.77
C ARG A 185 1.82 -14.17 5.81
N VAL A 186 0.63 -14.63 6.17
CA VAL A 186 0.44 -15.71 7.15
C VAL A 186 -0.23 -16.89 6.47
N ALA A 187 0.32 -18.09 6.65
CA ALA A 187 -0.39 -19.32 6.30
C ALA A 187 -1.38 -19.64 7.44
N LEU A 188 -2.67 -19.53 7.16
CA LEU A 188 -3.71 -19.87 8.14
C LEU A 188 -3.82 -21.39 8.26
N ALA A 189 -3.76 -21.91 9.50
CA ALA A 189 -3.95 -23.34 9.77
C ALA A 189 -5.43 -23.76 9.66
N ASN A 190 -6.35 -22.81 9.78
CA ASN A 190 -7.80 -23.03 9.72
C ASN A 190 -8.41 -22.42 8.46
N SER A 191 -9.46 -23.07 7.95
CA SER A 191 -10.20 -22.63 6.78
C SER A 191 -11.42 -21.76 7.13
N ASP A 192 -11.44 -21.14 8.32
CA ASP A 192 -12.55 -20.32 8.78
C ASP A 192 -12.68 -19.06 7.91
N ASP A 193 -13.87 -18.84 7.36
CA ASP A 193 -14.10 -17.78 6.38
C ASP A 193 -14.06 -16.38 7.01
N LYS A 194 -14.39 -16.23 8.31
CA LYS A 194 -14.24 -14.96 9.05
C LYS A 194 -12.77 -14.59 9.15
N ILE A 195 -11.90 -15.55 9.46
CA ILE A 195 -10.45 -15.31 9.57
C ILE A 195 -9.84 -15.04 8.20
N LYS A 196 -10.25 -15.75 7.13
CA LYS A 196 -9.81 -15.45 5.76
C LYS A 196 -10.23 -14.05 5.33
N ARG A 197 -11.45 -13.61 5.68
CA ARG A 197 -11.90 -12.24 5.42
C ARG A 197 -11.03 -11.22 6.16
N GLY A 198 -10.71 -11.49 7.42
CA GLY A 198 -9.80 -10.66 8.21
C GLY A 198 -8.39 -10.61 7.62
N GLN A 199 -7.85 -11.74 7.18
CA GLN A 199 -6.57 -11.82 6.49
C GLN A 199 -6.57 -10.94 5.24
N TYR A 200 -7.60 -11.06 4.41
CA TYR A 200 -7.76 -10.24 3.23
C TYR A 200 -7.70 -8.76 3.60
N LEU A 201 -8.56 -8.32 4.53
CA LEU A 201 -8.65 -6.92 4.94
C LEU A 201 -7.33 -6.39 5.53
N VAL A 202 -6.66 -7.14 6.40
CA VAL A 202 -5.45 -6.69 7.11
C VAL A 202 -4.20 -6.71 6.22
N GLU A 203 -4.02 -7.77 5.44
CA GLU A 203 -2.81 -7.94 4.61
C GLU A 203 -2.92 -7.22 3.25
N GLY A 204 -4.14 -7.01 2.76
CA GLY A 204 -4.47 -6.46 1.45
C GLY A 204 -4.88 -4.99 1.52
N PRO A 205 -6.17 -4.66 1.26
CA PRO A 205 -6.63 -3.27 1.17
C PRO A 205 -6.39 -2.46 2.45
N GLY A 206 -6.53 -3.03 3.65
CA GLY A 206 -6.30 -2.29 4.91
C GLY A 206 -4.83 -2.04 5.23
N HIS A 207 -3.91 -2.70 4.52
CA HIS A 207 -2.46 -2.48 4.53
C HIS A 207 -1.83 -2.31 5.92
N CYS A 208 -2.40 -2.94 6.97
CA CYS A 208 -2.02 -2.65 8.36
C CYS A 208 -0.54 -2.95 8.62
N GLY A 209 0.01 -3.92 7.89
CA GLY A 209 1.43 -4.26 7.92
C GLY A 209 2.37 -3.13 7.53
N GLU A 210 1.94 -2.15 6.73
CA GLU A 210 2.79 -1.04 6.27
C GLU A 210 3.30 -0.18 7.43
N CYS A 211 2.51 -0.06 8.50
CA CYS A 211 2.84 0.64 9.75
C CYS A 211 3.23 -0.34 10.88
N HIS A 212 2.56 -1.48 10.99
CA HIS A 212 2.75 -2.41 12.11
C HIS A 212 3.85 -3.45 11.89
N THR A 213 4.60 -3.42 10.78
CA THR A 213 5.74 -4.34 10.54
C THR A 213 7.03 -3.53 10.42
N PRO A 214 8.10 -3.89 11.15
CA PRO A 214 9.36 -3.17 11.05
C PRO A 214 10.00 -3.39 9.67
N ARG A 215 10.78 -2.41 9.23
CA ARG A 215 11.48 -2.43 7.95
C ARG A 215 12.99 -2.54 8.12
N ASP A 216 13.65 -3.13 7.16
CA ASP A 216 15.11 -3.15 7.07
C ASP A 216 15.65 -1.81 6.52
N ALA A 217 16.98 -1.72 6.37
CA ALA A 217 17.65 -0.52 5.88
C ALA A 217 17.29 -0.16 4.42
N LEU A 218 16.75 -1.10 3.64
CA LEU A 218 16.29 -0.87 2.28
C LEU A 218 14.77 -0.57 2.22
N GLY A 219 14.10 -0.48 3.38
CA GLY A 219 12.67 -0.16 3.46
C GLY A 219 11.75 -1.36 3.20
N GLY A 220 12.29 -2.57 3.06
CA GLY A 220 11.51 -3.80 2.93
C GLY A 220 11.03 -4.30 4.28
N PHE A 221 9.91 -5.04 4.34
CA PHE A 221 9.48 -5.68 5.58
C PHE A 221 10.52 -6.67 6.10
N GLN A 222 10.79 -6.62 7.41
CA GLN A 222 11.62 -7.62 8.06
C GLN A 222 10.86 -8.96 8.11
N ALA A 223 11.44 -9.98 7.48
CA ALA A 223 10.87 -11.32 7.45
C ALA A 223 10.67 -11.86 8.87
N GLY A 224 9.51 -12.47 9.12
CA GLY A 224 9.17 -13.03 10.43
C GLY A 224 8.82 -12.00 11.52
N GLN A 225 8.69 -10.72 11.18
CA GLN A 225 8.26 -9.66 12.13
C GLN A 225 6.88 -9.07 11.77
N TRP A 226 6.07 -9.84 11.05
CA TRP A 226 4.72 -9.42 10.63
C TRP A 226 3.91 -8.94 11.84
N LEU A 227 3.45 -7.69 11.78
CA LEU A 227 2.63 -7.02 12.80
C LEU A 227 3.26 -6.82 14.18
N ALA A 228 4.58 -7.05 14.33
CA ALA A 228 5.32 -6.94 15.60
C ALA A 228 5.58 -5.49 16.08
N GLY A 229 4.98 -4.50 15.40
CA GLY A 229 5.18 -3.08 15.64
C GLY A 229 6.49 -2.54 15.06
N ALA A 230 6.55 -1.24 14.83
CA ALA A 230 7.67 -0.58 14.15
C ALA A 230 7.97 0.80 14.75
N PRO A 231 9.19 1.33 14.60
CA PRO A 231 9.45 2.76 14.85
C PRO A 231 8.46 3.63 14.08
N ASN A 232 7.97 4.71 14.69
CA ASN A 232 7.05 5.62 14.00
C ASN A 232 7.76 6.30 12.82
N PRO A 233 7.29 6.14 11.57
CA PRO A 233 7.90 6.79 10.41
C PRO A 233 7.86 8.33 10.49
N GLU A 234 6.93 8.91 11.25
CA GLU A 234 6.79 10.36 11.45
C GLU A 234 7.71 10.92 12.55
N GLY A 235 8.49 10.07 13.22
CA GLY A 235 9.51 10.49 14.19
C GLY A 235 9.37 9.81 15.56
N LYS A 236 8.89 10.56 16.57
CA LYS A 236 8.87 10.07 17.96
C LYS A 236 7.78 9.02 18.17
N GLY A 237 8.07 8.05 19.03
CA GLY A 237 7.15 6.98 19.40
C GLY A 237 7.34 5.70 18.58
N ARG A 238 6.45 4.74 18.80
CA ARG A 238 6.48 3.43 18.17
C ARG A 238 5.06 3.05 17.78
N ILE A 239 4.88 2.55 16.56
CA ILE A 239 3.65 1.88 16.14
C ILE A 239 3.57 0.54 16.89
N PRO A 240 2.48 0.25 17.61
CA PRO A 240 2.42 -0.88 18.52
C PRO A 240 2.44 -2.22 17.78
N ASP A 241 2.86 -3.26 18.51
CA ASP A 241 2.67 -4.65 18.11
C ASP A 241 1.17 -4.99 18.16
N ILE A 242 0.62 -5.53 17.09
CA ILE A 242 -0.81 -5.92 17.01
C ILE A 242 -0.98 -7.43 16.84
N THR A 243 -0.01 -8.22 17.29
CA THR A 243 -0.12 -9.68 17.38
C THR A 243 -0.78 -10.11 18.70
N PRO A 244 -1.27 -11.37 18.81
CA PRO A 244 -2.00 -11.83 19.99
C PRO A 244 -1.16 -11.89 21.27
N ALA A 245 0.18 -11.95 21.15
CA ALA A 245 1.09 -11.98 22.31
C ALA A 245 1.56 -10.57 22.74
N SER A 246 1.14 -9.53 22.02
CA SER A 246 1.56 -8.15 22.27
C SER A 246 1.08 -7.63 23.62
N LYS A 247 1.85 -6.70 24.21
CA LYS A 247 1.41 -5.97 25.41
C LYS A 247 0.30 -4.95 25.13
N SER A 248 0.09 -4.59 23.87
CA SER A 248 -0.86 -3.58 23.41
C SER A 248 -2.27 -4.15 23.30
N ILE A 249 -2.47 -5.16 22.43
CA ILE A 249 -3.79 -5.75 22.19
C ILE A 249 -3.88 -7.23 22.57
N GLY A 250 -2.80 -7.83 23.09
CA GLY A 250 -2.79 -9.26 23.43
C GLY A 250 -3.83 -9.63 24.49
N GLY A 251 -4.06 -8.73 25.45
CA GLY A 251 -5.10 -8.88 26.48
C GLY A 251 -6.53 -8.53 26.02
N TRP A 252 -6.69 -7.90 24.85
CA TRP A 252 -8.00 -7.51 24.33
C TRP A 252 -8.72 -8.73 23.74
N SER A 253 -10.04 -8.77 23.94
CA SER A 253 -10.93 -9.70 23.23
C SER A 253 -11.11 -9.29 21.76
N GLU A 254 -11.67 -10.17 20.92
CA GLU A 254 -12.04 -9.78 19.55
C GLU A 254 -13.05 -8.62 19.55
N ALA A 255 -13.99 -8.62 20.50
CA ALA A 255 -14.99 -7.58 20.63
C ALA A 255 -14.37 -6.22 21.00
N ASP A 256 -13.35 -6.22 21.88
CA ASP A 256 -12.60 -5.02 22.24
C ASP A 256 -11.88 -4.42 21.02
N ILE A 257 -11.24 -5.26 20.21
CA ILE A 257 -10.58 -4.82 18.97
C ILE A 257 -11.60 -4.25 17.98
N ALA A 258 -12.72 -4.94 17.77
CA ALA A 258 -13.77 -4.47 16.87
C ALA A 258 -14.38 -3.14 17.34
N SER A 259 -14.62 -2.98 18.64
CA SER A 259 -15.11 -1.74 19.27
C SER A 259 -14.09 -0.61 19.14
N TYR A 260 -12.81 -0.89 19.29
CA TYR A 260 -11.75 0.10 19.07
C TYR A 260 -11.71 0.58 17.63
N LEU A 261 -11.84 -0.34 16.65
CA LEU A 261 -11.88 0.03 15.23
C LEU A 261 -13.15 0.82 14.87
N GLU A 262 -14.25 0.60 15.57
CA GLU A 262 -15.49 1.35 15.39
C GLU A 262 -15.45 2.75 16.03
N THR A 263 -14.96 2.84 17.26
CA THR A 263 -15.16 4.04 18.10
C THR A 263 -13.90 4.86 18.32
N GLY A 264 -12.73 4.24 18.15
CA GLY A 264 -11.44 4.82 18.53
C GLY A 264 -11.12 4.74 20.01
N PHE A 265 -11.97 4.15 20.86
CA PHE A 265 -11.69 3.99 22.28
C PHE A 265 -11.11 2.62 22.61
N THR A 266 -10.09 2.62 23.44
CA THR A 266 -9.53 1.40 24.05
C THR A 266 -10.49 0.87 25.13
N PRO A 267 -10.34 -0.41 25.55
CA PRO A 267 -11.14 -0.98 26.64
C PRO A 267 -11.02 -0.24 27.97
N ASP A 268 -9.88 0.43 28.19
CA ASP A 268 -9.61 1.24 29.38
C ASP A 268 -10.03 2.72 29.20
N PHE A 269 -10.85 3.01 28.18
CA PHE A 269 -11.39 4.34 27.84
C PHE A 269 -10.38 5.40 27.42
N ASP A 270 -9.13 5.01 27.13
CA ASP A 270 -8.19 5.87 26.39
C ASP A 270 -8.59 5.96 24.89
N SER A 271 -8.07 6.93 24.14
CA SER A 271 -8.44 7.16 22.73
C SER A 271 -7.28 6.91 21.75
N VAL A 272 -7.63 6.55 20.52
CA VAL A 272 -6.71 6.44 19.39
C VAL A 272 -6.03 7.78 19.13
N GLY A 273 -4.71 7.73 18.90
CA GLY A 273 -3.90 8.92 18.64
C GLY A 273 -3.02 8.78 17.39
N GLY A 274 -2.46 9.90 16.95
CA GLY A 274 -1.55 9.98 15.81
C GLY A 274 -2.23 9.60 14.48
N SER A 275 -1.44 9.07 13.54
CA SER A 275 -1.91 8.66 12.22
C SER A 275 -2.91 7.49 12.24
N MET A 276 -3.04 6.76 13.35
CA MET A 276 -4.03 5.71 13.51
C MET A 276 -5.47 6.27 13.59
N VAL A 277 -5.65 7.55 13.93
CA VAL A 277 -6.98 8.20 13.95
C VAL A 277 -7.63 8.13 12.57
N ASP A 278 -6.90 8.50 11.51
CA ASP A 278 -7.45 8.44 10.16
C ASP A 278 -7.75 7.00 9.74
N VAL A 279 -6.88 6.04 10.08
CA VAL A 279 -7.12 4.61 9.81
C VAL A 279 -8.41 4.14 10.49
N GLN A 280 -8.57 4.45 11.78
CA GLN A 280 -9.76 4.11 12.53
C GLN A 280 -11.02 4.74 11.92
N GLN A 281 -11.01 6.03 11.61
CA GLN A 281 -12.16 6.71 11.00
C GLN A 281 -12.58 6.08 9.67
N ASN A 282 -11.61 5.64 8.86
CA ASN A 282 -11.88 4.88 7.65
C ASN A 282 -12.53 3.52 7.96
N ILE A 283 -11.92 2.74 8.86
CA ILE A 283 -12.41 1.41 9.23
C ILE A 283 -13.78 1.46 9.93
N ALA A 284 -14.13 2.56 10.59
CA ALA A 284 -15.43 2.77 11.20
C ALA A 284 -16.59 2.77 10.17
N HIS A 285 -16.33 3.04 8.90
CA HIS A 285 -17.31 2.94 7.81
C HIS A 285 -17.60 1.49 7.39
N LEU A 286 -16.77 0.53 7.81
CA LEU A 286 -16.96 -0.89 7.49
C LEU A 286 -18.11 -1.49 8.31
N PRO A 287 -18.85 -2.47 7.76
CA PRO A 287 -19.84 -3.21 8.53
C PRO A 287 -19.17 -3.90 9.73
N ALA A 288 -19.93 -4.10 10.80
CA ALA A 288 -19.46 -4.79 12.01
C ALA A 288 -18.76 -6.12 11.69
N SER A 289 -19.30 -6.90 10.75
CA SER A 289 -18.73 -8.18 10.31
C SER A 289 -17.28 -8.08 9.80
N ASP A 290 -16.91 -6.99 9.14
CA ASP A 290 -15.55 -6.79 8.64
C ASP A 290 -14.59 -6.37 9.76
N ARG A 291 -15.04 -5.53 10.71
CA ARG A 291 -14.26 -5.16 11.90
C ARG A 291 -14.03 -6.38 12.80
N GLU A 292 -15.05 -7.21 12.95
CA GLU A 292 -14.96 -8.50 13.65
C GLU A 292 -14.03 -9.49 12.93
N ALA A 293 -14.05 -9.53 11.60
CA ALA A 293 -13.13 -10.35 10.80
C ALA A 293 -11.68 -9.92 10.98
N ILE A 294 -11.40 -8.61 10.94
CA ILE A 294 -10.09 -8.03 11.26
C ILE A 294 -9.64 -8.48 12.66
N ALA A 295 -10.51 -8.33 13.66
CA ALA A 295 -10.21 -8.75 15.04
C ALA A 295 -9.87 -10.24 15.12
N ALA A 296 -10.68 -11.11 14.50
CA ALA A 296 -10.45 -12.55 14.47
C ALA A 296 -9.09 -12.92 13.83
N TYR A 297 -8.74 -12.28 12.71
CA TYR A 297 -7.43 -12.49 12.10
C TYR A 297 -6.28 -12.02 12.98
N LEU A 298 -6.38 -10.84 13.61
CA LEU A 298 -5.35 -10.34 14.52
C LEU A 298 -5.15 -11.24 15.75
N LYS A 299 -6.18 -11.98 16.19
CA LYS A 299 -6.05 -13.02 17.22
C LYS A 299 -5.52 -14.37 16.69
N ALA A 300 -5.57 -14.60 15.39
CA ALA A 300 -5.15 -15.84 14.75
C ALA A 300 -3.70 -15.83 14.21
N VAL A 301 -3.09 -14.66 13.99
CA VAL A 301 -1.69 -14.58 13.53
C VAL A 301 -0.71 -15.08 14.60
N PRO A 302 0.48 -15.60 14.22
CA PRO A 302 1.49 -15.96 15.20
C PRO A 302 1.88 -14.79 16.11
N GLY A 303 1.86 -15.01 17.42
CA GLY A 303 2.33 -14.04 18.42
C GLY A 303 3.83 -13.75 18.31
N ARG A 304 4.24 -12.56 18.75
CA ARG A 304 5.64 -12.07 18.73
C ARG A 304 6.12 -11.63 20.10
#